data_AF-A0A6I7HKX4-F1
#
_entry.id   AF-A0A6I7HKX4-F1
#
_cell.length_a   1.000
_cell.length_b   1.000
_cell.length_c   1.000
_cell.angle_alpha   90.00
_cell.angle_beta   90.00
_cell.angle_gamma   90.00
#
_symmetry.space_group_name_H-M   'P 1'
#
loop_
_entity.id
_entity.type
_entity.pdbx_description
1 polymer ?
#
loop_
_entity_poly.entity_id
_entity_poly.type
_entity_poly.pdbx_seq_one_letter_code
_entity_poly.pdbx_strand_id
1 'polypeptide(L)' 'MKELTEEFVDEGLFGGIPDHLAHYIDYDAITRDLAMDHTETEIGGERLICWCQ' A
#
# COMPACT_ATOMS: atom_id res chain seq x y z
N MET A 1 5.53 -3.85 4.47
CA MET A 1 4.37 -2.95 4.48
C MET A 1 4.71 -1.53 4.07
N LYS A 2 5.66 -0.82 4.71
CA LYS A 2 5.99 0.57 4.30
C LYS A 2 6.48 0.68 2.85
N GLU A 3 7.38 -0.23 2.43
CA GLU A 3 7.85 -0.33 1.04
C GLU A 3 6.73 -0.70 0.05
N LEU A 4 5.75 -1.50 0.47
CA LEU A 4 4.56 -1.85 -0.32
C LEU A 4 3.62 -0.66 -0.48
N THR A 5 3.48 0.18 0.55
CA THR A 5 2.72 1.42 0.48
C THR A 5 3.35 2.41 -0.49
N GLU A 6 4.68 2.51 -0.50
CA GLU A 6 5.42 3.35 -1.47
C GLU A 6 5.21 2.83 -2.90
N GLU A 7 5.34 1.52 -3.13
CA GLU A 7 5.04 0.90 -4.43
C GLU A 7 3.58 1.13 -4.86
N PHE A 8 2.60 0.96 -3.98
CA PHE A 8 1.19 1.18 -4.33
C PHE A 8 0.85 2.64 -4.59
N VAL A 9 1.48 3.57 -3.88
CA VAL A 9 1.33 5.01 -4.15
C VAL A 9 1.96 5.35 -5.50
N ASP A 10 3.15 4.82 -5.80
CA ASP A 10 3.86 5.06 -7.07
C ASP A 10 3.16 4.38 -8.26
N GLU A 11 2.56 3.20 -8.08
CA GLU A 11 1.73 2.52 -9.07
C GLU A 11 0.37 3.23 -9.29
N GLY A 12 0.07 4.26 -8.50
CA GLY A 12 -1.09 5.11 -8.69
C GLY A 12 -2.40 4.51 -8.16
N LEU A 13 -2.34 3.66 -7.13
CA LEU A 13 -3.52 3.12 -6.44
C LEU A 13 -4.45 4.25 -5.95
N PHE A 14 -3.86 5.40 -5.59
CA PHE A 14 -4.55 6.63 -5.17
C PHE A 14 -4.55 7.74 -6.24
N GLY A 15 -4.09 7.44 -7.46
CA GLY A 15 -3.70 8.43 -8.46
C GLY A 15 -2.35 9.10 -8.15
N GLY A 16 -1.84 9.91 -9.08
CA GLY A 16 -0.58 10.62 -8.89
C GLY A 16 -0.70 11.69 -7.79
N ILE A 17 0.00 11.48 -6.67
CA ILE A 17 0.03 12.44 -5.56
C ILE A 17 0.94 13.61 -5.95
N PRO A 18 0.45 14.86 -5.97
CA PRO A 18 1.30 16.00 -6.23
C PRO A 18 2.34 16.22 -5.11
N ASP A 19 3.57 16.60 -5.45
CA ASP A 19 4.68 16.80 -4.47
C ASP A 19 4.32 17.76 -3.33
N HIS A 20 3.55 18.80 -3.62
CA HIS A 20 3.11 19.78 -2.62
C HIS A 20 2.10 19.22 -1.62
N LEU A 21 1.44 18.10 -1.94
CA LEU A 21 0.48 17.41 -1.09
C LEU A 21 1.12 16.23 -0.35
N ALA A 22 2.19 15.64 -0.87
CA ALA A 22 2.88 14.48 -0.29
C ALA A 22 3.27 14.70 1.18
N HIS A 23 3.73 15.90 1.55
CA HIS A 23 4.10 16.22 2.93
C HIS A 23 2.92 16.34 3.90
N TYR A 24 1.68 16.39 3.40
CA TYR A 24 0.45 16.46 4.21
C TYR A 24 -0.25 15.11 4.34
N ILE A 25 0.32 14.06 3.75
CA ILE A 25 -0.28 12.72 3.74
C ILE A 25 0.42 11.86 4.79
N ASP A 26 -0.37 11.27 5.66
CA ASP A 26 0.11 10.31 6.64
C ASP A 26 0.23 8.92 6.00
N TYR A 27 1.40 8.63 5.44
CA TYR A 27 1.70 7.34 4.85
C TYR A 27 1.69 6.19 5.86
N ASP A 28 1.90 6.46 7.15
CA ASP A 28 1.85 5.42 8.18
C ASP A 28 0.40 5.02 8.47
N ALA A 29 -0.55 5.97 8.45
CA ALA A 29 -1.97 5.69 8.51
C ALA A 29 -2.45 4.86 7.30
N ILE A 30 -2.03 5.24 6.08
CA ILE A 30 -2.34 4.48 4.86
C ILE A 30 -1.75 3.07 4.94
N THR A 31 -0.49 2.93 5.36
CA THR A 31 0.16 1.62 5.53
C THR A 31 -0.61 0.74 6.51
N ARG A 32 -1.16 1.33 7.57
CA ARG A 32 -1.90 0.61 8.60
C ARG A 32 -3.27 0.14 8.10
N ASP A 33 -3.99 0.97 7.36
CA ASP A 33 -5.23 0.58 6.71
C ASP A 33 -4.98 -0.51 5.66
N LEU A 34 -3.95 -0.33 4.82
CA LEU A 34 -3.52 -1.34 3.85
C LEU A 34 -3.16 -2.66 4.51
N ALA A 35 -2.53 -2.66 5.69
CA ALA A 35 -2.21 -3.88 6.41
C ALA A 35 -3.44 -4.61 7.00
N MET A 36 -4.57 -3.91 7.16
CA MET A 36 -5.83 -4.52 7.60
C MET A 36 -6.63 -5.05 6.40
N ASP A 37 -6.64 -4.32 5.28
CA ASP A 37 -7.40 -4.70 4.07
C ASP A 37 -6.63 -5.69 3.17
N HIS A 38 -5.31 -5.69 3.23
CA HIS A 38 -4.45 -6.59 2.47
C HIS A 38 -3.72 -7.57 3.37
N THR A 39 -3.97 -8.85 3.12
CA THR A 39 -3.16 -9.92 3.69
C THR A 39 -2.18 -10.41 2.63
N GLU A 40 -0.89 -10.28 2.93
CA GLU A 40 0.17 -10.92 2.17
C GLU A 40 0.29 -12.37 2.64
N THR A 41 0.24 -13.31 1.69
CA THR A 41 0.43 -14.73 1.95
C THR A 41 1.39 -15.32 0.93
N GLU A 42 2.21 -16.27 1.35
CA GLU A 42 3.10 -17.00 0.46
C GLU A 42 2.52 -18.40 0.25
N ILE A 43 2.15 -18.72 -1.00
CA ILE A 43 1.63 -20.04 -1.37
C ILE A 43 2.54 -20.61 -2.44
N GLY A 44 3.23 -21.71 -2.11
CA GLY A 44 4.08 -22.41 -3.08
C GLY A 44 5.31 -21.62 -3.56
N GLY A 45 5.79 -20.65 -2.78
CA GLY A 45 6.89 -19.76 -3.15
C GLY A 45 6.48 -18.56 -3.99
N GLU A 46 5.18 -18.41 -4.29
CA GLU A 46 4.61 -17.21 -4.90
C GLU A 46 4.02 -16.30 -3.81
N ARG A 47 4.36 -15.02 -3.89
CA ARG A 47 3.87 -13.99 -2.97
C ARG A 47 2.53 -13.46 -3.50
N LEU A 48 1.46 -13.71 -2.77
CA LEU A 48 0.11 -13.33 -3.12
C LEU A 48 -0.36 -12.23 -2.18
N ILE A 49 -0.85 -11.14 -2.77
CA ILE A 49 -1.49 -10.05 -2.03
C ILE A 49 -2.99 -10.24 -2.22
N CYS A 50 -3.68 -10.63 -1.15
CA CYS A 50 -5.10 -10.87 -1.20
C CYS A 50 -5.85 -9.71 -0.52
N TRP A 51 -6.91 -9.24 -1.17
CA TRP A 51 -7.84 -8.28 -0.62
C TRP A 51 -8.86 -9.04 0.25
N CYS A 52 -8.98 -8.64 1.51
CA CYS A 52 -10.03 -9.16 2.38
C CYS A 52 -11.32 -8.38 2.09
N GLN A 53 -12.18 -8.87 1.20
CA GLN A 53 -13.58 -8.44 1.07
C GLN A 53 -14.54 -9.53 1.54
#